data_AF-A0A358CU68-F1
#
_entry.id   AF-A0A358CU68-F1
#
_cell.length_a   1.000
_cell.length_b   1.000
_cell.length_c   1.000
_cell.angle_alpha   90.00
_cell.angle_beta   90.00
_cell.angle_gamma   90.00
#
_symmetry.space_group_name_H-M   'P 1'
#
loop_
_entity.id
_entity.type
_entity.pdbx_description
1 polymer ?
#
loop_
_entity_poly.entity_id
_entity_poly.type
_entity_poly.pdbx_seq_one_letter_code
_entity_poly.pdbx_strand_id
1 'polypeptide(L)'
;MEHNHAKLPCPPACRKPTLNRGIGYDTHNTFLAGVFALNNPTLQVWLNRCSKNKPFLWILATLFVILYPPLADARAGPAKRQSAPRAENLPESEIIAKDAFQLLVGPKPDFKATPQSTNSSEIIQPESALAWSQLISGSTLDDEIKTAMPRLKKIVATKTFFESHIGDAIDEFQLLAICFGIISAYDKAEDVRSSWKKNATGYRERFERSAYRCNREGGSSFAAATTAVGELENLIRGEAGNYKNEEEQFQWSQLCERSLLMRRLKLADERLASGTASEEIFSNSTNQLVHAAEIVACFGELLVQPEFVDWDDSDYKIYAEKMKKHALEVRTAINEGNYDNARTAAKAINQSCSTCHADYR
;
A
#
# COMPACT_ATOMS: atom_id res chain seq x y z
N MET A 1 -25.88 30.37 -56.24
CA MET A 1 -27.16 29.91 -55.67
C MET A 1 -26.82 28.74 -54.78
N GLU A 2 -26.42 29.00 -53.55
CA GLU A 2 -27.24 29.33 -52.37
C GLU A 2 -27.42 28.11 -51.46
N HIS A 3 -26.89 28.27 -50.25
CA HIS A 3 -27.38 27.76 -48.96
C HIS A 3 -27.23 26.24 -48.67
N ASN A 4 -26.87 25.78 -47.48
CA ASN A 4 -27.10 26.32 -46.13
C ASN A 4 -25.99 25.89 -45.16
N HIS A 5 -25.43 26.84 -44.41
CA HIS A 5 -24.68 26.57 -43.18
C HIS A 5 -25.66 26.52 -42.01
N ALA A 6 -25.88 25.33 -41.44
CA ALA A 6 -26.62 25.17 -40.20
C ALA A 6 -25.76 25.56 -39.00
N LYS A 7 -26.11 26.67 -38.34
CA LYS A 7 -25.59 27.08 -37.04
C LYS A 7 -26.16 26.18 -35.95
N LEU A 8 -25.29 25.57 -35.15
CA LEU A 8 -25.66 24.89 -33.91
C LEU A 8 -25.95 25.92 -32.81
N PRO A 9 -27.02 25.76 -32.00
CA PRO A 9 -27.32 26.66 -30.89
C PRO A 9 -26.45 26.37 -29.66
N CYS A 10 -26.00 27.45 -29.00
CA CYS A 10 -25.30 27.43 -27.72
C CYS A 10 -26.16 26.83 -26.58
N PRO A 11 -25.52 26.23 -25.56
CA PRO A 11 -26.22 25.65 -24.41
C PRO A 11 -26.76 26.71 -23.44
N PRO A 12 -27.90 26.48 -22.78
CA PRO A 12 -28.39 27.36 -21.72
C PRO A 12 -27.59 27.19 -20.42
N ALA A 13 -27.24 28.34 -19.83
CA ALA A 13 -26.59 28.46 -18.53
C ALA A 13 -27.49 27.90 -17.41
N CYS A 14 -26.96 26.98 -16.59
CA CYS A 14 -27.64 26.48 -15.40
C CYS A 14 -26.98 27.02 -14.13
N ARG A 15 -27.84 27.45 -13.20
CA ARG A 15 -27.60 28.34 -12.07
C ARG A 15 -26.85 27.67 -10.90
N LYS A 16 -26.03 28.47 -10.22
CA LYS A 16 -25.47 28.18 -8.88
C LYS A 16 -26.60 28.10 -7.84
N PRO A 17 -26.63 27.10 -6.94
CA PRO A 17 -27.36 27.19 -5.70
C PRO A 17 -26.55 27.95 -4.64
N THR A 18 -27.30 28.82 -3.97
CA THR A 18 -26.92 29.77 -2.94
C THR A 18 -26.42 29.12 -1.65
N LEU A 19 -25.34 29.71 -1.11
CA LEU A 19 -24.90 29.63 0.27
C LEU A 19 -26.09 29.83 1.23
N ASN A 20 -26.30 28.93 2.18
CA ASN A 20 -27.15 29.21 3.33
C ASN A 20 -26.34 29.12 4.62
N ARG A 21 -26.50 30.17 5.42
CA ARG A 21 -25.75 30.54 6.61
C ARG A 21 -26.47 29.97 7.84
N GLY A 22 -25.71 29.34 8.72
CA GLY A 22 -25.76 29.56 10.18
C GLY A 22 -26.94 29.00 10.99
N ILE A 23 -26.67 27.94 11.73
CA ILE A 23 -27.11 27.66 13.12
C ILE A 23 -25.97 26.77 13.68
N GLY A 24 -25.18 27.06 14.72
CA GLY A 24 -25.42 27.86 15.91
C GLY A 24 -25.79 26.96 17.09
N TYR A 25 -24.86 26.13 17.59
CA TYR A 25 -24.96 25.55 18.93
C TYR A 25 -23.59 25.42 19.61
N ASP A 26 -23.51 26.12 20.74
CA ASP A 26 -22.47 26.13 21.75
C ASP A 26 -22.63 24.98 22.75
N THR A 27 -21.52 24.66 23.41
CA THR A 27 -21.37 24.08 24.76
C THR A 27 -21.85 22.65 25.04
N HIS A 28 -20.91 21.75 25.40
CA HIS A 28 -20.79 21.20 26.75
C HIS A 28 -19.60 20.20 26.91
N ASN A 29 -18.91 20.35 28.06
CA ASN A 29 -18.19 19.34 28.86
C ASN A 29 -16.95 18.66 28.23
N THR A 30 -15.71 19.05 28.49
CA THR A 30 -14.96 18.88 29.76
C THR A 30 -15.44 17.72 30.64
N PHE A 31 -14.89 16.53 30.45
CA PHE A 31 -14.75 15.50 31.49
C PHE A 31 -13.70 14.46 31.03
N LEU A 32 -12.93 13.92 31.99
CA LEU A 32 -11.88 12.89 31.86
C LEU A 32 -10.43 13.37 31.63
N ALA A 33 -9.93 14.14 32.61
CA ALA A 33 -8.56 13.97 33.07
C ALA A 33 -8.61 13.29 34.44
N GLY A 34 -8.07 12.07 34.55
CA GLY A 34 -7.96 11.38 35.83
C GLY A 34 -7.62 9.91 35.70
N VAL A 35 -6.47 9.56 36.28
CA VAL A 35 -5.95 8.22 36.65
C VAL A 35 -4.66 7.88 35.89
N PHE A 36 -3.53 8.34 36.43
CA PHE A 36 -2.26 7.59 36.54
C PHE A 36 -1.32 8.39 37.46
N ALA A 37 -1.44 8.17 38.76
CA ALA A 37 -0.45 8.58 39.75
C ALA A 37 -0.13 7.38 40.64
N LEU A 38 0.79 6.53 40.19
CA LEU A 38 1.40 5.52 41.05
C LEU A 38 2.52 6.20 41.85
N ASN A 39 2.23 6.32 43.14
CA ASN A 39 3.06 6.94 44.16
C ASN A 39 4.21 5.98 44.50
N ASN A 40 5.46 6.46 44.38
CA ASN A 40 6.69 5.68 44.55
C ASN A 40 7.47 6.09 45.83
N PRO A 41 7.04 5.72 47.05
CA PRO A 41 7.87 5.91 48.24
C PRO A 41 8.34 4.60 48.91
N THR A 42 7.90 3.42 48.46
CA THR A 42 8.23 2.14 49.13
C THR A 42 9.52 1.49 48.64
N LEU A 43 10.02 1.84 47.45
CA LEU A 43 11.25 1.25 46.90
C LEU A 43 12.54 1.84 47.52
N GLN A 44 12.53 3.12 47.93
CA GLN A 44 13.71 3.75 48.53
C GLN A 44 13.97 3.31 49.98
N VAL A 45 12.93 2.95 50.73
CA VAL A 45 13.08 2.48 52.12
C VAL A 45 13.65 1.06 52.17
N TRP A 46 13.40 0.24 51.15
CA TRP A 46 13.93 -1.12 51.08
C TRP A 46 15.41 -1.14 50.67
N LEU A 47 15.81 -0.32 49.70
CA LEU A 47 17.21 -0.23 49.24
C LEU A 47 18.16 0.32 50.31
N ASN A 48 17.71 1.26 51.15
CA ASN A 48 18.54 1.82 52.22
C ASN A 48 18.75 0.89 53.42
N ARG A 49 17.95 -0.18 53.57
CA ARG A 49 18.09 -1.13 54.68
C ARG A 49 19.05 -2.29 54.39
N CYS A 50 19.41 -2.51 53.12
CA CYS A 50 20.34 -3.58 52.70
C CYS A 50 21.82 -3.16 52.60
N SER A 51 22.17 -1.87 52.80
CA SER A 51 23.55 -1.38 52.60
C SER A 51 24.51 -1.58 53.79
N LYS A 52 24.05 -2.14 54.92
CA LYS A 52 24.87 -2.28 56.14
C LYS A 52 25.56 -3.65 56.33
N ASN A 53 25.28 -4.65 55.51
CA ASN A 53 25.94 -5.97 55.56
C ASN A 53 26.78 -6.23 54.31
N LYS A 54 27.97 -5.64 54.26
CA LYS A 54 28.92 -5.75 53.13
C LYS A 54 29.41 -7.17 52.78
N PRO A 55 29.47 -8.19 53.67
CA PRO A 55 29.92 -9.52 53.24
C PRO A 55 28.82 -10.36 52.56
N PHE A 56 27.53 -10.00 52.67
CA PHE A 56 26.44 -10.81 52.09
C PHE A 56 26.12 -10.43 50.62
N LEU A 57 26.37 -9.18 50.24
CA LEU A 57 26.13 -8.71 48.86
C LEU A 57 27.13 -9.29 47.85
N TRP A 58 28.36 -9.58 48.26
CA TRP A 58 29.40 -10.17 47.41
C TRP A 58 29.15 -11.64 47.09
N ILE A 59 28.52 -12.38 48.02
CA ILE A 59 28.21 -13.81 47.84
C ILE A 59 27.01 -13.99 46.90
N LEU A 60 26.02 -13.10 46.94
CA LEU A 60 24.88 -13.11 46.00
C LEU A 60 25.27 -12.66 44.58
N ALA A 61 26.18 -11.68 44.44
CA ALA A 61 26.67 -11.23 43.15
C ALA A 61 27.53 -12.28 42.42
N THR A 62 28.29 -13.10 43.15
CA THR A 62 29.11 -14.18 42.56
C THR A 62 28.29 -15.42 42.21
N LEU A 63 27.21 -15.74 42.94
CA LEU A 63 26.33 -16.86 42.61
C LEU A 63 25.44 -16.58 41.39
N PHE A 64 25.12 -15.31 41.10
CA PHE A 64 24.30 -14.95 39.93
C PHE A 64 25.07 -15.06 38.60
N VAL A 65 26.40 -14.86 38.62
CA VAL A 65 27.25 -14.98 37.42
C VAL A 65 27.56 -16.43 37.04
N ILE A 66 27.45 -17.38 37.98
CA ILE A 66 27.75 -18.80 37.74
C ILE A 66 26.49 -19.59 37.30
N LEU A 67 25.28 -19.13 37.65
CA LEU A 67 24.01 -19.79 37.28
C LEU A 67 23.27 -19.17 36.09
N TYR A 68 23.67 -17.98 35.63
CA TYR A 68 23.14 -17.36 34.42
C TYR A 68 24.30 -16.96 33.51
N PRO A 69 24.79 -17.85 32.61
CA PRO A 69 25.62 -17.37 31.52
C PRO A 69 24.84 -16.27 30.79
N PRO A 70 25.49 -15.19 30.31
CA PRO A 70 24.83 -14.25 29.43
C PRO A 70 24.25 -15.06 28.27
N LEU A 71 22.93 -15.05 28.14
CA LEU A 71 22.28 -15.44 26.90
C LEU A 71 22.90 -14.54 25.84
N ALA A 72 23.83 -15.11 25.08
CA ALA A 72 24.27 -14.52 23.84
C ALA A 72 23.00 -14.24 23.07
N ASP A 73 22.77 -12.96 22.80
CA ASP A 73 21.61 -12.45 22.09
C ASP A 73 21.68 -12.98 20.65
N ALA A 74 21.21 -14.22 20.47
CA ALA A 74 21.11 -14.91 19.20
C ALA A 74 19.82 -14.52 18.46
N ARG A 75 19.24 -13.37 18.79
CA ARG A 75 18.29 -12.67 17.92
C ARG A 75 19.09 -11.66 17.10
N ALA A 76 19.90 -12.17 16.19
CA ALA A 76 20.19 -11.38 15.01
C ALA A 76 18.83 -11.06 14.38
N GLY A 77 18.40 -9.80 14.45
CA GLY A 77 17.28 -9.32 13.66
C GLY A 77 17.51 -9.66 12.18
N PRO A 78 16.45 -9.67 11.35
CA PRO A 78 16.62 -9.94 9.92
C PRO A 78 17.78 -9.10 9.38
N ALA A 79 18.72 -9.78 8.71
CA ALA A 79 19.96 -9.16 8.28
C ALA A 79 19.61 -7.99 7.35
N LYS A 80 19.89 -6.76 7.82
CA LYS A 80 19.63 -5.54 7.05
C LYS A 80 20.29 -5.66 5.69
N ARG A 81 19.53 -5.45 4.61
CA ARG A 81 20.06 -5.49 3.24
C ARG A 81 21.20 -4.49 3.15
N GLN A 82 22.35 -4.93 2.65
CA GLN A 82 23.45 -4.02 2.37
C GLN A 82 22.99 -3.03 1.29
N SER A 83 23.12 -1.73 1.57
CA SER A 83 22.80 -0.68 0.60
C SER A 83 23.53 -0.93 -0.72
N ALA A 84 22.89 -0.61 -1.84
CA ALA A 84 23.53 -0.68 -3.14
C ALA A 84 24.86 0.13 -3.11
N PRO A 85 25.95 -0.39 -3.72
CA PRO A 85 27.19 0.36 -3.81
C PRO A 85 26.95 1.66 -4.58
N ARG A 86 27.47 2.78 -4.05
CA ARG A 86 27.44 4.07 -4.76
C ARG A 86 28.12 3.94 -6.11
N ALA A 87 27.65 4.66 -7.12
CA ALA A 87 28.21 4.62 -8.48
C ALA A 87 29.72 4.91 -8.51
N GLU A 88 30.20 5.79 -7.63
CA GLU A 88 31.63 6.13 -7.44
C GLU A 88 32.48 4.97 -6.89
N ASN A 89 31.84 3.95 -6.30
CA ASN A 89 32.47 2.75 -5.74
C ASN A 89 32.32 1.54 -6.66
N LEU A 90 31.74 1.70 -7.86
CA LEU A 90 31.73 0.66 -8.86
C LEU A 90 33.09 0.64 -9.57
N PRO A 91 33.70 -0.53 -9.78
CA PRO A 91 34.96 -0.61 -10.52
C PRO A 91 34.75 -0.10 -11.96
N GLU A 92 35.63 0.79 -12.43
CA GLU A 92 35.60 1.35 -13.80
C GLU A 92 35.77 0.32 -14.91
N SER A 93 36.10 -0.95 -14.58
CA SER A 93 36.34 -1.99 -15.57
C SER A 93 35.10 -2.87 -15.81
N GLU A 94 34.71 -3.07 -17.08
CA GLU A 94 33.70 -4.04 -17.57
C GLU A 94 34.04 -5.52 -17.29
N ILE A 95 35.07 -5.80 -16.49
CA ILE A 95 35.45 -7.16 -16.13
C ILE A 95 34.49 -7.64 -15.05
N ILE A 96 33.38 -8.26 -15.48
CA ILE A 96 32.55 -9.09 -14.61
C ILE A 96 33.49 -10.10 -13.95
N ALA A 97 33.66 -10.00 -12.63
CA ALA A 97 34.49 -10.95 -11.89
C ALA A 97 34.06 -12.37 -12.28
N LYS A 98 35.03 -13.23 -12.62
CA LYS A 98 34.75 -14.62 -13.02
C LYS A 98 33.93 -15.39 -11.98
N ASP A 99 33.92 -14.90 -10.74
CA ASP A 99 33.13 -15.42 -9.64
C ASP A 99 32.46 -14.25 -8.88
N ALA A 100 31.15 -14.12 -9.04
CA ALA A 100 30.34 -13.08 -8.39
C ALA A 100 30.35 -13.19 -6.85
N PHE A 101 30.67 -14.36 -6.29
CA PHE A 101 30.71 -14.56 -4.84
C PHE A 101 31.94 -13.91 -4.19
N GLN A 102 32.99 -13.59 -4.96
CA GLN A 102 34.16 -12.88 -4.44
C GLN A 102 33.88 -11.39 -4.17
N LEU A 103 32.80 -10.84 -4.74
CA LEU A 103 32.39 -9.46 -4.56
C LEU A 103 31.43 -9.27 -3.37
N LEU A 104 30.97 -10.36 -2.75
CA LEU A 104 30.08 -10.30 -1.60
C LEU A 104 30.89 -9.99 -0.34
N VAL A 105 30.60 -8.84 0.27
CA VAL A 105 31.15 -8.43 1.56
C VAL A 105 30.11 -8.74 2.64
N GLY A 106 30.55 -9.32 3.76
CA GLY A 106 29.70 -9.63 4.90
C GLY A 106 29.59 -11.12 5.22
N PRO A 107 29.08 -11.47 6.42
CA PRO A 107 28.91 -12.86 6.83
C PRO A 107 27.91 -13.56 5.90
N LYS A 108 28.34 -14.68 5.31
CA LYS A 108 27.47 -15.53 4.49
C LYS A 108 26.30 -16.04 5.36
N PRO A 109 25.04 -15.85 4.97
CA PRO A 109 23.90 -16.39 5.70
C PRO A 109 24.02 -17.91 5.83
N ASP A 110 23.81 -18.44 7.03
CA ASP A 110 23.77 -19.89 7.24
C ASP A 110 22.43 -20.47 6.79
N PHE A 111 22.38 -20.94 5.54
CA PHE A 111 21.18 -21.57 4.97
C PHE A 111 20.87 -22.96 5.56
N LYS A 112 21.70 -23.49 6.49
CA LYS A 112 21.43 -24.76 7.17
C LYS A 112 20.61 -24.60 8.45
N ALA A 113 20.47 -23.37 8.95
CA ALA A 113 19.55 -23.06 10.02
C ALA A 113 18.31 -22.39 9.42
N THR A 114 17.33 -23.19 9.01
CA THR A 114 15.95 -22.69 9.03
C THR A 114 15.66 -22.34 10.49
N PRO A 115 15.42 -21.08 10.87
CA PRO A 115 14.87 -20.80 12.17
C PRO A 115 13.46 -21.38 12.12
N GLN A 116 13.29 -22.57 12.68
CA GLN A 116 11.98 -23.06 13.05
C GLN A 116 11.51 -22.10 14.15
N SER A 117 10.80 -21.06 13.73
CA SER A 117 10.15 -20.10 14.61
C SER A 117 9.12 -20.85 15.44
N THR A 118 9.58 -21.33 16.59
CA THR A 118 8.72 -21.80 17.67
C THR A 118 8.37 -20.57 18.48
N ASN A 119 7.58 -19.69 17.88
CA ASN A 119 6.87 -18.67 18.64
C ASN A 119 5.46 -19.20 18.87
N SER A 120 5.23 -19.57 20.13
CA SER A 120 3.90 -19.74 20.69
C SER A 120 3.04 -18.54 20.29
N SER A 121 1.80 -18.81 19.90
CA SER A 121 0.78 -17.80 19.61
C SER A 121 0.48 -16.97 20.86
N GLU A 122 1.36 -16.02 21.16
CA GLU A 122 1.02 -14.87 21.97
C GLU A 122 0.43 -13.85 21.01
N ILE A 123 -0.88 -13.69 21.11
CA ILE A 123 -1.67 -12.73 20.34
C ILE A 123 -1.20 -11.34 20.75
N ILE A 124 -0.22 -10.81 20.03
CA ILE A 124 0.00 -9.37 19.97
C ILE A 124 -1.21 -8.83 19.23
N GLN A 125 -2.15 -8.23 19.97
CA GLN A 125 -3.22 -7.48 19.35
C GLN A 125 -2.60 -6.38 18.47
N PRO A 126 -3.01 -6.26 17.20
CA PRO A 126 -2.50 -5.21 16.35
C PRO A 126 -2.90 -3.85 16.94
N GLU A 127 -1.92 -2.96 17.12
CA GLU A 127 -2.15 -1.52 17.12
C GLU A 127 -3.16 -1.20 16.02
N SER A 128 -4.25 -0.51 16.39
CA SER A 128 -5.42 -0.16 15.59
C SER A 128 -5.34 -0.58 14.12
N ALA A 129 -6.04 -1.66 13.76
CA ALA A 129 -6.16 -2.12 12.38
C ALA A 129 -6.44 -0.92 11.45
N LEU A 130 -5.54 -0.71 10.51
CA LEU A 130 -5.61 0.39 9.55
C LEU A 130 -6.95 0.37 8.81
N ALA A 131 -7.64 1.50 8.77
CA ALA A 131 -8.88 1.67 8.05
C ALA A 131 -8.61 2.01 6.57
N TRP A 132 -8.90 1.09 5.65
CA TRP A 132 -8.75 1.31 4.21
C TRP A 132 -9.51 2.55 3.70
N SER A 133 -10.65 2.88 4.31
CA SER A 133 -11.43 4.07 3.99
C SER A 133 -10.70 5.39 4.26
N GLN A 134 -9.62 5.37 5.05
CA GLN A 134 -8.75 6.52 5.25
C GLN A 134 -7.77 6.71 4.09
N LEU A 135 -7.46 5.67 3.32
CA LEU A 135 -6.46 5.71 2.26
C LEU A 135 -7.08 5.89 0.87
N ILE A 136 -8.21 5.25 0.61
CA ILE A 136 -8.85 5.21 -0.70
C ILE A 136 -10.36 5.23 -0.53
N SER A 137 -11.04 5.99 -1.40
CA SER A 137 -12.49 6.07 -1.42
C SER A 137 -13.13 4.89 -2.17
N GLY A 138 -14.37 4.56 -1.81
CA GLY A 138 -15.17 3.61 -2.57
C GLY A 138 -15.35 4.02 -4.04
N SER A 139 -15.46 5.33 -4.32
CA SER A 139 -15.52 5.87 -5.69
C SER A 139 -14.27 5.60 -6.51
N THR A 140 -13.08 5.73 -5.92
CA THR A 140 -11.83 5.44 -6.63
C THR A 140 -11.67 3.95 -6.91
N LEU A 141 -12.09 3.08 -5.99
CA LEU A 141 -12.16 1.62 -6.25
C LEU A 141 -13.14 1.30 -7.40
N ASP A 142 -14.30 1.95 -7.39
CA ASP A 142 -15.30 1.88 -8.46
C ASP A 142 -14.73 2.27 -9.83
N ASP A 143 -14.01 3.38 -9.87
CA ASP A 143 -13.41 3.90 -11.09
C ASP A 143 -12.28 3.00 -11.60
N GLU A 144 -11.43 2.45 -10.72
CA GLU A 144 -10.41 1.47 -11.12
C GLU A 144 -11.01 0.22 -11.75
N ILE A 145 -12.03 -0.36 -11.12
CA ILE A 145 -12.74 -1.55 -11.62
C ILE A 145 -13.40 -1.25 -12.97
N LYS A 146 -14.08 -0.10 -13.11
CA LYS A 146 -14.76 0.28 -14.35
C LYS A 146 -13.79 0.63 -15.47
N THR A 147 -12.65 1.23 -15.15
CA THR A 147 -11.65 1.64 -16.16
C THR A 147 -10.81 0.45 -16.65
N ALA A 148 -10.67 -0.62 -15.86
CA ALA A 148 -10.05 -1.87 -16.30
C ALA A 148 -10.84 -2.54 -17.45
N MET A 149 -12.17 -2.45 -17.43
CA MET A 149 -13.06 -3.09 -18.41
C MET A 149 -12.73 -2.75 -19.88
N PRO A 150 -12.72 -1.48 -20.32
CA PRO A 150 -12.41 -1.16 -21.72
C PRO A 150 -10.99 -1.55 -22.13
N ARG A 151 -10.02 -1.52 -21.20
CA ARG A 151 -8.63 -1.97 -21.47
C ARG A 151 -8.58 -3.46 -21.69
N LEU A 152 -9.17 -4.25 -20.78
CA LEU A 152 -9.26 -5.70 -20.90
C LEU A 152 -10.03 -6.13 -22.16
N LYS A 153 -11.16 -5.50 -22.48
CA LYS A 153 -11.91 -5.77 -23.72
C LYS A 153 -11.07 -5.57 -24.97
N LYS A 154 -10.25 -4.53 -25.01
CA LYS A 154 -9.31 -4.29 -26.11
C LYS A 154 -8.27 -5.41 -26.17
N ILE A 155 -7.71 -5.80 -25.03
CA ILE A 155 -6.67 -6.85 -24.94
C ILE A 155 -7.20 -8.21 -25.43
N VAL A 156 -8.41 -8.61 -25.01
CA VAL A 156 -9.01 -9.91 -25.37
C VAL A 156 -9.82 -9.87 -26.68
N ALA A 157 -9.79 -8.76 -27.44
CA ALA A 157 -10.57 -8.63 -28.66
C ALA A 157 -10.18 -9.67 -29.73
N THR A 158 -8.89 -10.01 -29.82
CA THR A 158 -8.38 -11.05 -30.71
C THR A 158 -7.28 -11.83 -30.02
N LYS A 159 -7.11 -13.10 -30.40
CA LYS A 159 -6.05 -13.95 -29.83
C LYS A 159 -4.65 -13.38 -30.08
N THR A 160 -4.39 -12.89 -31.29
CA THR A 160 -3.08 -12.30 -31.64
C THR A 160 -2.78 -11.05 -30.82
N PHE A 161 -3.76 -10.16 -30.61
CA PHE A 161 -3.53 -8.97 -29.79
C PHE A 161 -3.32 -9.33 -28.32
N PHE A 162 -4.08 -10.29 -27.80
CA PHE A 162 -3.92 -10.84 -26.46
C PHE A 162 -2.52 -11.41 -26.23
N GLU A 163 -2.03 -12.26 -27.14
CA GLU A 163 -0.71 -12.88 -27.04
C GLU A 163 0.41 -11.84 -26.94
N SER A 164 0.32 -10.75 -27.72
CA SER A 164 1.29 -9.66 -27.68
C SER A 164 1.17 -8.74 -26.47
N HIS A 165 0.02 -8.73 -25.76
CA HIS A 165 -0.27 -7.85 -24.63
C HIS A 165 -0.63 -8.64 -23.37
N ILE A 166 -0.11 -9.85 -23.23
CA ILE A 166 -0.45 -10.71 -22.10
C ILE A 166 0.02 -10.13 -20.76
N GLY A 167 1.13 -9.40 -20.76
CA GLY A 167 1.60 -8.66 -19.58
C GLY A 167 0.58 -7.63 -19.10
N ASP A 168 -0.01 -6.88 -20.03
CA ASP A 168 -1.07 -5.91 -19.70
C ASP A 168 -2.32 -6.62 -19.16
N ALA A 169 -2.68 -7.79 -19.69
CA ALA A 169 -3.79 -8.58 -19.15
C ALA A 169 -3.52 -9.04 -17.72
N ILE A 170 -2.29 -9.52 -17.43
CA ILE A 170 -1.87 -9.92 -16.09
C ILE A 170 -2.00 -8.75 -15.12
N ASP A 171 -1.47 -7.58 -15.50
CA ASP A 171 -1.49 -6.37 -14.68
C ASP A 171 -2.92 -5.92 -14.35
N GLU A 172 -3.81 -5.91 -15.35
CA GLU A 172 -5.22 -5.54 -15.14
C GLU A 172 -5.97 -6.55 -14.26
N PHE A 173 -5.73 -7.86 -14.42
CA PHE A 173 -6.35 -8.86 -13.56
C PHE A 173 -5.81 -8.81 -12.12
N GLN A 174 -4.51 -8.57 -11.93
CA GLN A 174 -3.94 -8.37 -10.59
C GLN A 174 -4.48 -7.10 -9.94
N LEU A 175 -4.61 -6.00 -10.69
CA LEU A 175 -5.22 -4.76 -10.18
C LEU A 175 -6.66 -5.01 -9.71
N LEU A 176 -7.46 -5.74 -10.48
CA LEU A 176 -8.81 -6.12 -10.07
C LEU A 176 -8.79 -6.97 -8.79
N ALA A 177 -7.86 -7.93 -8.69
CA ALA A 177 -7.71 -8.73 -7.49
C ALA A 177 -7.37 -7.87 -6.26
N ILE A 178 -6.47 -6.90 -6.40
CA ILE A 178 -6.14 -5.92 -5.36
C ILE A 178 -7.38 -5.11 -4.96
N CYS A 179 -8.11 -4.53 -5.93
CA CYS A 179 -9.32 -3.75 -5.66
C CYS A 179 -10.35 -4.56 -4.87
N PHE A 180 -10.62 -5.81 -5.27
CA PHE A 180 -11.55 -6.66 -4.53
C PHE A 180 -11.01 -7.16 -3.19
N GLY A 181 -9.69 -7.32 -3.05
CA GLY A 181 -9.02 -7.52 -1.76
C GLY A 181 -9.27 -6.35 -0.81
N ILE A 182 -9.05 -5.12 -1.27
CA ILE A 182 -9.33 -3.91 -0.49
C ILE A 182 -10.82 -3.84 -0.15
N ILE A 183 -11.71 -4.06 -1.11
CA ILE A 183 -13.15 -4.07 -0.87
C ILE A 183 -13.51 -5.10 0.21
N SER A 184 -12.90 -6.29 0.22
CA SER A 184 -13.16 -7.30 1.25
C SER A 184 -12.78 -6.81 2.66
N ALA A 185 -11.63 -6.14 2.79
CA ALA A 185 -11.10 -5.59 4.03
C ALA A 185 -11.63 -4.17 4.37
N TYR A 186 -12.45 -3.57 3.50
CA TYR A 186 -12.89 -2.19 3.63
C TYR A 186 -13.79 -1.97 4.84
N ASP A 187 -13.49 -0.98 5.66
CA ASP A 187 -14.13 -0.72 6.95
C ASP A 187 -15.50 -0.01 6.85
N LYS A 188 -15.72 0.81 5.82
CA LYS A 188 -17.01 1.49 5.56
C LYS A 188 -17.78 0.81 4.43
N ALA A 189 -18.47 -0.27 4.78
CA ALA A 189 -19.17 -1.10 3.78
C ALA A 189 -20.22 -0.34 2.95
N GLU A 190 -20.78 0.75 3.49
CA GLU A 190 -21.73 1.63 2.84
C GLU A 190 -21.16 2.48 1.70
N ASP A 191 -19.85 2.76 1.71
CA ASP A 191 -19.18 3.54 0.66
C ASP A 191 -18.89 2.71 -0.59
N VAL A 192 -18.98 1.38 -0.49
CA VAL A 192 -18.74 0.45 -1.59
C VAL A 192 -20.05 -0.21 -2.00
N ARG A 193 -20.19 -0.52 -3.30
CA ARG A 193 -21.37 -1.22 -3.80
C ARG A 193 -21.61 -2.53 -3.06
N SER A 194 -22.81 -2.69 -2.50
CA SER A 194 -23.17 -3.85 -1.66
C SER A 194 -23.00 -5.20 -2.36
N SER A 195 -23.30 -5.30 -3.67
CA SER A 195 -23.10 -6.53 -4.45
C SER A 195 -21.63 -6.89 -4.64
N TRP A 196 -20.74 -5.90 -4.65
CA TRP A 196 -19.30 -6.10 -4.75
C TRP A 196 -18.73 -6.49 -3.40
N LYS A 197 -19.09 -5.77 -2.33
CA LYS A 197 -18.68 -6.09 -0.95
C LYS A 197 -19.08 -7.51 -0.55
N LYS A 198 -20.32 -7.91 -0.86
CA LYS A 198 -20.83 -9.25 -0.55
C LYS A 198 -20.00 -10.39 -1.17
N ASN A 199 -19.42 -10.17 -2.35
CA ASN A 199 -18.73 -11.20 -3.13
C ASN A 199 -17.24 -10.91 -3.31
N ALA A 200 -16.69 -9.99 -2.52
CA ALA A 200 -15.37 -9.40 -2.75
C ALA A 200 -14.25 -10.45 -2.76
N THR A 201 -14.27 -11.38 -1.80
CA THR A 201 -13.33 -12.50 -1.71
C THR A 201 -13.36 -13.37 -2.97
N GLY A 202 -14.56 -13.74 -3.43
CA GLY A 202 -14.73 -14.53 -4.64
C GLY A 202 -14.26 -13.82 -5.91
N TYR A 203 -14.49 -12.52 -6.03
CA TYR A 203 -13.98 -11.73 -7.15
C TYR A 203 -12.46 -11.59 -7.11
N ARG A 204 -11.88 -11.36 -5.93
CA ARG A 204 -10.42 -11.32 -5.73
C ARG A 204 -9.78 -12.60 -6.27
N GLU A 205 -10.20 -13.76 -5.78
CA GLU A 205 -9.67 -15.06 -6.20
C GLU A 205 -9.89 -15.33 -7.68
N ARG A 206 -11.03 -14.90 -8.23
CA ARG A 206 -11.34 -15.08 -9.64
C ARG A 206 -10.34 -14.33 -10.53
N PHE A 207 -10.07 -13.06 -10.21
CA PHE A 207 -9.15 -12.26 -11.00
C PHE A 207 -7.69 -12.62 -10.74
N GLU A 208 -7.32 -12.99 -9.51
CA GLU A 208 -6.02 -13.57 -9.19
C GLU A 208 -5.76 -14.84 -10.02
N ARG A 209 -6.72 -15.77 -10.06
CA ARG A 209 -6.63 -17.00 -10.87
C ARG A 209 -6.52 -16.71 -12.36
N SER A 210 -7.16 -15.63 -12.82
CA SER A 210 -7.09 -15.20 -14.22
C SER A 210 -5.70 -14.65 -14.56
N ALA A 211 -5.13 -13.80 -13.70
CA ALA A 211 -3.75 -13.34 -13.82
C ALA A 211 -2.75 -14.50 -13.81
N TYR A 212 -2.89 -15.43 -12.86
CA TYR A 212 -2.02 -16.60 -12.74
C TYR A 212 -2.07 -17.49 -13.99
N ARG A 213 -3.26 -17.72 -14.56
CA ARG A 213 -3.41 -18.46 -15.83
C ARG A 213 -2.74 -17.74 -16.98
N CYS A 214 -2.93 -16.43 -17.12
CA CYS A 214 -2.24 -15.64 -18.15
C CYS A 214 -0.71 -15.79 -18.01
N ASN A 215 -0.19 -15.67 -16.79
CA ASN A 215 1.24 -15.78 -16.53
C ASN A 215 1.81 -17.19 -16.85
N ARG A 216 1.09 -18.25 -16.48
CA ARG A 216 1.59 -19.63 -16.62
C ARG A 216 1.30 -20.26 -17.99
N GLU A 217 0.13 -20.01 -18.54
CA GLU A 217 -0.39 -20.70 -19.72
C GLU A 217 -0.18 -19.89 -21.01
N GLY A 218 0.26 -18.62 -20.90
CA GLY A 218 0.55 -17.78 -22.05
C GLY A 218 -0.70 -17.57 -22.92
N GLY A 219 -0.49 -17.51 -24.24
CA GLY A 219 -1.57 -17.36 -25.23
C GLY A 219 -2.70 -18.39 -25.15
N SER A 220 -2.44 -19.57 -24.57
CA SER A 220 -3.48 -20.61 -24.42
C SER A 220 -4.58 -20.22 -23.41
N SER A 221 -4.31 -19.24 -22.54
CA SER A 221 -5.28 -18.69 -21.59
C SER A 221 -6.32 -17.75 -22.22
N PHE A 222 -6.23 -17.44 -23.52
CA PHE A 222 -7.11 -16.47 -24.20
C PHE A 222 -8.60 -16.70 -23.93
N ALA A 223 -9.08 -17.95 -24.05
CA ALA A 223 -10.49 -18.25 -23.81
C ALA A 223 -10.90 -17.99 -22.35
N ALA A 224 -10.05 -18.35 -21.39
CA ALA A 224 -10.30 -18.12 -19.96
C ALA A 224 -10.28 -16.62 -19.62
N ALA A 225 -9.34 -15.86 -20.19
CA ALA A 225 -9.29 -14.41 -20.05
C ALA A 225 -10.55 -13.74 -20.60
N THR A 226 -11.00 -14.13 -21.80
CA THR A 226 -12.26 -13.63 -22.39
C THR A 226 -13.47 -13.93 -21.50
N THR A 227 -13.55 -15.12 -20.90
CA THR A 227 -14.60 -15.44 -19.92
C THR A 227 -14.54 -14.53 -18.69
N ALA A 228 -13.36 -14.30 -18.12
CA ALA A 228 -13.19 -13.42 -16.96
C ALA A 228 -13.58 -11.95 -17.28
N VAL A 229 -13.30 -11.48 -18.49
CA VAL A 229 -13.76 -10.16 -18.96
C VAL A 229 -15.28 -10.10 -19.07
N GLY A 230 -15.93 -11.15 -19.58
CA GLY A 230 -17.39 -11.24 -19.62
C GLY A 230 -18.03 -11.22 -18.23
N GLU A 231 -17.42 -11.90 -17.26
CA GLU A 231 -17.89 -11.87 -15.86
C GLU A 231 -17.71 -10.50 -15.22
N LEU A 232 -16.60 -9.81 -15.47
CA LEU A 232 -16.41 -8.42 -15.03
C LEU A 232 -17.46 -7.50 -15.65
N GLU A 233 -17.87 -7.74 -16.90
CA GLU A 233 -18.90 -6.95 -17.56
C GLU A 233 -20.27 -7.14 -16.92
N ASN A 234 -20.64 -8.40 -16.65
CA ASN A 234 -21.86 -8.74 -15.94
C ASN A 234 -21.87 -8.12 -14.54
N LEU A 235 -20.74 -8.16 -13.83
CA LEU A 235 -20.56 -7.54 -12.53
C LEU A 235 -20.79 -6.02 -12.56
N ILE A 236 -20.20 -5.32 -13.54
CA ILE A 236 -20.38 -3.87 -13.70
C ILE A 236 -21.85 -3.54 -14.00
N ARG A 237 -22.55 -4.36 -14.80
CA ARG A 237 -24.00 -4.22 -15.05
C ARG A 237 -24.86 -4.53 -13.83
N GLY A 238 -24.31 -5.20 -12.82
CA GLY A 238 -24.99 -5.49 -11.56
C GLY A 238 -25.48 -6.91 -11.37
N GLU A 239 -25.07 -7.82 -12.25
CA GLU A 239 -25.27 -9.24 -12.03
C GLU A 239 -24.29 -9.70 -10.95
N ALA A 240 -24.82 -10.10 -9.80
CA ALA A 240 -24.01 -10.62 -8.71
C ALA A 240 -23.55 -12.04 -9.06
N GLY A 241 -22.25 -12.29 -8.93
CA GLY A 241 -21.70 -13.62 -8.95
C GLY A 241 -22.17 -14.40 -7.71
N ASN A 242 -22.17 -15.72 -7.83
CA ASN A 242 -22.46 -16.62 -6.73
C ASN A 242 -21.16 -17.31 -6.29
N TYR A 243 -20.36 -16.60 -5.50
CA TYR A 243 -19.12 -17.12 -4.95
C TYR A 243 -19.32 -17.52 -3.50
N LYS A 244 -18.63 -18.57 -3.07
CA LYS A 244 -18.49 -18.87 -1.66
C LYS A 244 -17.47 -17.90 -1.08
N ASN A 245 -17.81 -17.26 0.04
CA ASN A 245 -16.83 -16.52 0.83
C ASN A 245 -16.29 -17.50 1.87
N GLU A 246 -15.17 -18.13 1.55
CA GLU A 246 -14.41 -18.88 2.55
C GLU A 246 -13.28 -17.96 3.00
N GLU A 247 -13.23 -17.65 4.29
CA GLU A 247 -12.16 -16.83 4.87
C GLU A 247 -10.93 -17.71 5.10
N GLU A 248 -10.22 -18.03 4.02
CA GLU A 248 -8.87 -18.56 4.12
C GLU A 248 -7.90 -17.46 4.58
N GLN A 249 -6.77 -17.87 5.18
CA GLN A 249 -5.70 -16.94 5.56
C GLN A 249 -5.15 -16.26 4.30
N PHE A 250 -5.63 -15.05 4.07
CA PHE A 250 -5.29 -14.24 2.90
C PHE A 250 -3.98 -13.47 3.14
N GLN A 251 -3.06 -13.55 2.17
CA GLN A 251 -1.80 -12.79 2.17
C GLN A 251 -1.78 -11.82 0.99
N TRP A 252 -1.60 -10.53 1.27
CA TRP A 252 -1.58 -9.48 0.24
C TRP A 252 -0.46 -9.67 -0.79
N SER A 253 0.70 -10.16 -0.36
CA SER A 253 1.88 -10.40 -1.21
C SER A 253 1.63 -11.43 -2.31
N GLN A 254 0.63 -12.29 -2.18
CA GLN A 254 0.26 -13.28 -3.19
C GLN A 254 -0.58 -12.68 -4.32
N LEU A 255 -1.24 -11.53 -4.11
CA LEU A 255 -2.08 -10.93 -5.14
C LEU A 255 -1.29 -10.31 -6.29
N CYS A 256 -0.15 -9.71 -5.98
CA CYS A 256 0.62 -8.97 -6.94
C CYS A 256 2.10 -8.88 -6.61
N GLU A 257 2.89 -8.78 -7.66
CA GLU A 257 4.30 -8.46 -7.59
C GLU A 257 4.50 -6.97 -7.28
N ARG A 258 5.57 -6.63 -6.55
CA ARG A 258 5.98 -5.24 -6.30
C ARG A 258 6.07 -4.42 -7.58
N SER A 259 6.49 -5.04 -8.69
CA SER A 259 6.65 -4.36 -9.98
C SER A 259 5.34 -3.78 -10.53
N LEU A 260 4.20 -4.45 -10.29
CA LEU A 260 2.88 -3.94 -10.65
C LEU A 260 2.58 -2.65 -9.88
N LEU A 261 2.76 -2.70 -8.55
CA LEU A 261 2.53 -1.54 -7.69
C LEU A 261 3.39 -0.36 -8.13
N MET A 262 4.66 -0.60 -8.46
CA MET A 262 5.57 0.44 -8.96
C MET A 262 5.13 1.05 -10.30
N ARG A 263 4.65 0.24 -11.26
CA ARG A 263 4.11 0.76 -12.54
C ARG A 263 2.90 1.66 -12.30
N ARG A 264 2.01 1.26 -11.40
CA ARG A 264 0.79 2.01 -11.06
C ARG A 264 1.10 3.30 -10.28
N LEU A 265 2.05 3.23 -9.34
CA LEU A 265 2.55 4.40 -8.62
C LEU A 265 3.18 5.42 -9.57
N LYS A 266 3.93 4.97 -10.57
CA LYS A 266 4.50 5.85 -11.60
C LYS A 266 3.41 6.62 -12.37
N LEU A 267 2.35 5.94 -12.82
CA LEU A 267 1.23 6.59 -13.52
C LEU A 267 0.53 7.63 -12.64
N ALA A 268 0.36 7.31 -11.35
CA ALA A 268 -0.24 8.23 -10.39
C ALA A 268 0.66 9.46 -10.13
N ASP A 269 1.97 9.26 -9.95
CA ASP A 269 2.96 10.35 -9.80
C ASP A 269 2.99 11.26 -11.03
N GLU A 270 3.01 10.70 -12.24
CA GLU A 270 2.93 11.47 -13.49
C GLU A 270 1.63 12.29 -13.59
N ARG A 271 0.49 11.74 -13.12
CA ARG A 271 -0.78 12.46 -13.08
C ARG A 271 -0.75 13.61 -12.08
N LEU A 272 -0.18 13.41 -10.89
CA LEU A 272 -0.02 14.44 -9.87
C LEU A 272 0.93 15.54 -10.34
N ALA A 273 2.08 15.19 -10.91
CA ALA A 273 3.07 16.13 -11.41
C ALA A 273 2.49 17.01 -12.54
N SER A 274 1.83 16.40 -13.52
CA SER A 274 1.18 17.16 -14.61
C SER A 274 0.00 17.99 -14.11
N GLY A 275 -0.82 17.45 -13.21
CA GLY A 275 -2.00 18.14 -12.70
C GLY A 275 -1.72 19.29 -11.73
N THR A 276 -0.53 19.31 -11.12
CA THR A 276 -0.08 20.39 -10.21
C THR A 276 0.96 21.31 -10.85
N ALA A 277 1.11 21.25 -12.18
CA ALA A 277 2.07 22.08 -12.91
C ALA A 277 1.69 23.58 -12.92
N SER A 278 0.40 23.89 -12.94
CA SER A 278 -0.16 25.24 -12.84
C SER A 278 -1.50 25.22 -12.08
N GLU A 279 -1.89 26.36 -11.54
CA GLU A 279 -3.17 26.53 -10.83
C GLU A 279 -4.38 26.30 -11.75
N GLU A 280 -4.27 26.68 -13.02
CA GLU A 280 -5.29 26.44 -14.04
C GLU A 280 -5.51 24.95 -14.29
N ILE A 281 -4.44 24.16 -14.45
CA ILE A 281 -4.57 22.71 -14.67
C ILE A 281 -5.12 22.04 -13.40
N PHE A 282 -4.64 22.46 -12.24
CA PHE A 282 -5.05 21.95 -10.93
C PHE A 282 -6.55 22.11 -10.71
N SER A 283 -7.07 23.31 -10.88
CA SER A 283 -8.50 23.62 -10.70
C SER A 283 -9.42 22.83 -11.65
N ASN A 284 -8.92 22.43 -12.82
CA ASN A 284 -9.65 21.63 -13.81
C ASN A 284 -9.47 20.11 -13.67
N SER A 285 -8.59 19.65 -12.78
CA SER A 285 -8.18 18.24 -12.67
C SER A 285 -8.46 17.60 -11.31
N THR A 286 -9.16 18.28 -10.41
CA THR A 286 -9.30 17.89 -8.99
C THR A 286 -9.68 16.43 -8.78
N ASN A 287 -10.73 15.93 -9.44
CA ASN A 287 -11.16 14.53 -9.32
C ASN A 287 -10.06 13.53 -9.71
N GLN A 288 -9.35 13.80 -10.81
CA GLN A 288 -8.28 12.92 -11.29
C GLN A 288 -7.05 12.98 -10.37
N LEU A 289 -6.83 14.12 -9.71
CA LEU A 289 -5.75 14.27 -8.73
C LEU A 289 -6.07 13.61 -7.40
N VAL A 290 -7.32 13.67 -6.94
CA VAL A 290 -7.78 12.91 -5.77
C VAL A 290 -7.59 11.42 -6.02
N HIS A 291 -8.06 10.93 -7.18
CA HIS A 291 -7.85 9.54 -7.59
C HIS A 291 -6.38 9.14 -7.54
N ALA A 292 -5.50 9.91 -8.19
CA ALA A 292 -4.07 9.60 -8.21
C ALA A 292 -3.45 9.61 -6.79
N ALA A 293 -3.81 10.58 -5.95
CA ALA A 293 -3.35 10.63 -4.56
C ALA A 293 -3.81 9.41 -3.74
N GLU A 294 -5.05 8.97 -3.90
CA GLU A 294 -5.58 7.79 -3.21
C GLU A 294 -4.90 6.50 -3.66
N ILE A 295 -4.56 6.37 -4.95
CA ILE A 295 -3.76 5.25 -5.44
C ILE A 295 -2.38 5.24 -4.80
N VAL A 296 -1.70 6.40 -4.70
CA VAL A 296 -0.39 6.47 -4.03
C VAL A 296 -0.49 6.12 -2.54
N ALA A 297 -1.50 6.63 -1.83
CA ALA A 297 -1.70 6.34 -0.42
C ALA A 297 -1.97 4.83 -0.18
N CYS A 298 -2.90 4.26 -0.95
CA CYS A 298 -3.26 2.85 -0.91
C CYS A 298 -2.07 1.94 -1.24
N PHE A 299 -1.29 2.27 -2.27
CA PHE A 299 -0.20 1.40 -2.70
C PHE A 299 1.04 1.56 -1.81
N GLY A 300 1.24 2.74 -1.23
CA GLY A 300 2.22 2.93 -0.15
C GLY A 300 1.97 1.99 1.04
N GLU A 301 0.70 1.78 1.39
CA GLU A 301 0.32 0.80 2.41
C GLU A 301 0.53 -0.65 1.97
N LEU A 302 0.12 -0.99 0.74
CA LEU A 302 0.27 -2.37 0.24
C LEU A 302 1.73 -2.84 0.25
N LEU A 303 2.68 -1.95 -0.04
CA LEU A 303 4.11 -2.28 -0.10
C LEU A 303 4.68 -2.74 1.24
N VAL A 304 4.07 -2.37 2.36
CA VAL A 304 4.54 -2.72 3.71
C VAL A 304 3.71 -3.82 4.37
N GLN A 305 2.76 -4.41 3.64
CA GLN A 305 2.02 -5.57 4.11
C GLN A 305 2.96 -6.77 4.32
N PRO A 306 2.66 -7.67 5.28
CA PRO A 306 3.50 -8.83 5.54
C PRO A 306 3.80 -9.63 4.27
N GLU A 307 5.01 -10.17 4.20
CA GLU A 307 5.51 -11.01 3.11
C GLU A 307 5.68 -10.31 1.75
N PHE A 308 5.53 -8.97 1.65
CA PHE A 308 6.01 -8.22 0.48
C PHE A 308 7.53 -8.09 0.45
N VAL A 309 8.12 -7.85 -0.72
CA VAL A 309 9.59 -7.68 -0.81
C VAL A 309 10.05 -6.49 0.04
N ASP A 310 11.02 -6.73 0.92
CA ASP A 310 11.60 -5.77 1.88
C ASP A 310 10.60 -5.30 2.99
N TRP A 311 9.50 -6.03 3.22
CA TRP A 311 8.47 -5.67 4.21
C TRP A 311 8.97 -5.56 5.65
N ASP A 312 10.00 -6.31 6.02
CA ASP A 312 10.57 -6.36 7.36
C ASP A 312 11.70 -5.33 7.57
N ASP A 313 12.13 -4.65 6.51
CA ASP A 313 13.14 -3.59 6.58
C ASP A 313 12.52 -2.27 7.08
N SER A 314 13.07 -1.76 8.18
CA SER A 314 12.59 -0.53 8.82
C SER A 314 12.76 0.71 7.94
N ASP A 315 13.83 0.80 7.16
CA ASP A 315 14.11 1.97 6.33
C ASP A 315 13.18 1.97 5.10
N TYR A 316 12.93 0.79 4.52
CA TYR A 316 11.94 0.61 3.46
C TYR A 316 10.54 1.06 3.91
N LYS A 317 10.11 0.60 5.09
CA LYS A 317 8.85 1.02 5.71
C LYS A 317 8.77 2.53 5.90
N ILE A 318 9.85 3.16 6.40
CA ILE A 318 9.89 4.62 6.57
C ILE A 318 9.69 5.35 5.23
N TYR A 319 10.28 4.86 4.13
CA TYR A 319 10.07 5.47 2.82
C TYR A 319 8.63 5.31 2.32
N ALA A 320 8.05 4.12 2.45
CA ALA A 320 6.66 3.85 2.05
C ALA A 320 5.66 4.68 2.88
N GLU A 321 5.88 4.79 4.19
CA GLU A 321 5.06 5.61 5.10
C GLU A 321 5.12 7.10 4.76
N LYS A 322 6.32 7.63 4.43
CA LYS A 322 6.46 9.03 3.97
C LYS A 322 5.70 9.29 2.68
N MET A 323 5.81 8.38 1.71
CA MET A 323 5.09 8.48 0.45
C MET A 323 3.57 8.47 0.68
N LYS A 324 3.07 7.52 1.48
CA LYS A 324 1.65 7.43 1.89
C LYS A 324 1.19 8.72 2.55
N LYS A 325 1.95 9.25 3.51
CA LYS A 325 1.65 10.51 4.19
C LYS A 325 1.53 11.68 3.21
N HIS A 326 2.51 11.86 2.32
CA HIS A 326 2.47 12.95 1.34
C HIS A 326 1.29 12.82 0.37
N ALA A 327 0.90 11.60 0.00
CA ALA A 327 -0.29 11.37 -0.79
C ALA A 327 -1.58 11.81 -0.07
N LEU A 328 -1.69 11.54 1.23
CA LEU A 328 -2.80 12.04 2.05
C LEU A 328 -2.80 13.58 2.15
N GLU A 329 -1.62 14.20 2.27
CA GLU A 329 -1.47 15.67 2.26
C GLU A 329 -1.89 16.28 0.90
N VAL A 330 -1.53 15.64 -0.21
CA VAL A 330 -1.99 16.03 -1.56
C VAL A 330 -3.52 15.98 -1.62
N ARG A 331 -4.14 14.88 -1.18
CA ARG A 331 -5.60 14.73 -1.21
C ARG A 331 -6.30 15.81 -0.38
N THR A 332 -5.83 16.08 0.83
CA THR A 332 -6.36 17.14 1.68
C THR A 332 -6.26 18.50 1.01
N ALA A 333 -5.09 18.83 0.44
CA ALA A 333 -4.89 20.10 -0.25
C ALA A 333 -5.78 20.26 -1.49
N ILE A 334 -6.04 19.18 -2.25
CA ILE A 334 -6.97 19.21 -3.38
C ILE A 334 -8.40 19.49 -2.90
N ASN A 335 -8.85 18.83 -1.83
CA ASN A 335 -10.18 19.02 -1.26
C ASN A 335 -10.40 20.43 -0.70
N GLU A 336 -9.33 21.05 -0.19
CA GLU A 336 -9.34 22.44 0.28
C GLU A 336 -9.18 23.47 -0.86
N GLY A 337 -8.93 23.02 -2.10
CA GLY A 337 -8.64 23.90 -3.24
C GLY A 337 -7.30 24.63 -3.11
N ASN A 338 -6.37 24.10 -2.29
CA ASN A 338 -5.08 24.72 -2.01
C ASN A 338 -4.00 24.21 -2.98
N TYR A 339 -3.84 24.93 -4.08
CA TYR A 339 -2.87 24.60 -5.14
C TYR A 339 -1.43 24.52 -4.65
N ASP A 340 -0.96 25.49 -3.86
CA ASP A 340 0.44 25.55 -3.41
C ASP A 340 0.79 24.36 -2.50
N ASN A 341 -0.12 24.01 -1.59
CA ASN A 341 0.05 22.82 -0.74
C ASN A 341 0.02 21.53 -1.57
N ALA A 342 -0.92 21.41 -2.51
CA ALA A 342 -1.03 20.22 -3.36
C ALA A 342 0.23 20.02 -4.20
N ARG A 343 0.76 21.09 -4.82
CA ARG A 343 2.00 21.06 -5.60
C ARG A 343 3.21 20.71 -4.73
N THR A 344 3.29 21.26 -3.53
CA THR A 344 4.40 20.99 -2.60
C THR A 344 4.40 19.53 -2.16
N ALA A 345 3.25 19.01 -1.76
CA ALA A 345 3.11 17.62 -1.34
C ALA A 345 3.33 16.64 -2.51
N ALA A 346 2.88 16.97 -3.74
CA ALA A 346 3.15 16.15 -4.93
C ALA A 346 4.65 16.05 -5.23
N LYS A 347 5.41 17.14 -5.08
CA LYS A 347 6.89 17.09 -5.18
C LYS A 347 7.52 16.22 -4.09
N ALA A 348 6.96 16.22 -2.88
CA ALA A 348 7.45 15.40 -1.78
C ALA A 348 7.23 13.89 -2.01
N ILE A 349 6.15 13.50 -2.71
CA ILE A 349 5.95 12.13 -3.21
C ILE A 349 7.10 11.75 -4.14
N ASN A 350 7.37 12.57 -5.17
CA ASN A 350 8.44 12.29 -6.14
C ASN A 350 9.84 12.19 -5.48
N GLN A 351 10.10 13.04 -4.48
CA GLN A 351 11.32 12.95 -3.67
C GLN A 351 11.38 11.64 -2.87
N SER A 352 10.25 11.18 -2.31
CA SER A 352 10.16 9.90 -1.60
C SER A 352 10.46 8.72 -2.54
N CYS A 353 9.90 8.74 -3.75
CA CYS A 353 10.20 7.74 -4.80
C CYS A 353 11.70 7.72 -5.13
N SER A 354 12.29 8.90 -5.37
CA SER A 354 13.72 9.02 -5.72
C SER A 354 14.63 8.55 -4.60
N THR A 355 14.28 8.86 -3.35
CA THR A 355 15.07 8.47 -2.17
C THR A 355 15.00 6.96 -1.96
N CYS A 356 13.80 6.36 -2.04
CA CYS A 356 13.63 4.92 -1.92
C CYS A 356 14.40 4.17 -3.03
N HIS A 357 14.30 4.62 -4.29
CA HIS A 357 15.02 3.99 -5.42
C HIS A 357 16.54 4.10 -5.35
N ALA A 358 17.10 5.02 -4.57
CA ALA A 358 18.54 5.06 -4.34
C ALA A 358 19.03 3.82 -3.56
N ASP A 359 18.17 3.29 -2.68
CA ASP A 359 18.51 2.18 -1.78
C ASP A 359 17.87 0.84 -2.20
N TYR A 360 16.66 0.84 -2.80
CA TYR A 360 15.78 -0.34 -2.96
C TYR A 360 15.32 -0.63 -4.40
N ARG A 361 16.08 -0.22 -5.42
CA ARG A 361 15.68 -0.37 -6.85
C ARG A 361 15.28 -1.79 -7.26
#